data_AF-A0A4P7HMN5-F1
#
_entry.id   AF-A0A4P7HMN5-F1
#
_cell.length_a   1.000
_cell.length_b   1.000
_cell.length_c   1.000
_cell.angle_alpha   90.00
_cell.angle_beta   90.00
_cell.angle_gamma   90.00
#
_symmetry.space_group_name_H-M   'P 1'
#
loop_
_entity.id
_entity.type
_entity.pdbx_description
1 polymer ?
#
loop_
_entity_poly.entity_id
_entity_poly.type
_entity_poly.pdbx_seq_one_letter_code
_entity_poly.pdbx_strand_id
1 'polypeptide(L)'
;MRVYDPTWANAREFLNVVDEAGLIHRDVSSASVGQIVLCQGSLSVKNLQLLTSIWSSPSAKKMMADGIKQNSVPPLGRNAQKDPTIKAMHDAAVLAAQNMRHGLELFMDLIPTFPHTVQATISGDKDVWCSLLPEGLTFDPSNITLKFSEHLPGTWSAIGILDALPDEQPDSGIKQVDYMNGAAMAKLGDTIAPMIRMFLGRPYEAYGITPLLVFREISAR
;
A
#
# COMPACT_ATOMS: atom_id res chain seq x y z
N MET A 1 34.76 -14.42 -24.89
CA MET A 1 33.82 -15.41 -24.32
C MET A 1 32.58 -14.64 -23.87
N ARG A 2 31.43 -14.75 -24.53
CA ARG A 2 30.19 -14.10 -24.07
C ARG A 2 29.65 -14.95 -22.92
N VAL A 3 29.72 -14.42 -21.69
CA VAL A 3 29.09 -15.06 -20.52
C VAL A 3 27.59 -14.98 -20.75
N TYR A 4 26.94 -16.14 -20.86
CA TYR A 4 25.48 -16.24 -20.97
C TYR A 4 24.88 -15.84 -19.62
N ASP A 5 24.09 -14.78 -19.60
CA ASP A 5 23.28 -14.41 -18.44
C ASP A 5 21.86 -14.99 -18.64
N PRO A 6 21.53 -16.12 -17.99
CA PRO A 6 20.22 -16.76 -18.13
C PRO A 6 19.08 -15.84 -17.69
N THR A 7 19.32 -14.89 -16.80
CA THR A 7 18.29 -14.03 -16.22
C THR A 7 17.66 -13.14 -17.28
N TRP A 8 18.49 -12.44 -18.06
CA TRP A 8 18.02 -11.55 -19.12
C TRP A 8 17.60 -12.31 -20.38
N ALA A 9 18.28 -13.42 -20.70
CA ALA A 9 17.92 -14.23 -21.85
C ALA A 9 16.53 -14.87 -21.66
N ASN A 10 16.24 -15.43 -20.48
CA ASN A 10 14.95 -16.05 -20.20
C ASN A 10 13.83 -15.00 -20.13
N ALA A 11 14.08 -13.84 -19.52
CA ALA A 11 13.12 -12.74 -19.50
C ALA A 11 12.74 -12.30 -20.93
N ARG A 12 13.73 -12.13 -21.81
CA ARG A 12 13.48 -11.76 -23.21
C ARG A 12 12.77 -12.85 -23.98
N GLU A 13 13.14 -14.10 -23.79
CA GLU A 13 12.47 -15.23 -24.45
C GLU A 13 11.01 -15.36 -24.00
N PHE A 14 10.75 -15.23 -22.70
CA PHE A 14 9.40 -15.14 -22.17
C PHE A 14 8.59 -14.04 -22.86
N LEU A 15 9.15 -12.82 -22.96
CA LEU A 15 8.50 -11.70 -23.65
C LEU A 15 8.17 -12.00 -25.10
N ASN A 16 9.11 -12.59 -25.85
CA ASN A 16 8.87 -12.97 -27.24
C ASN A 16 7.70 -13.96 -27.32
N VAL A 17 7.73 -15.03 -26.52
CA VAL A 17 6.70 -16.07 -26.54
C VAL A 17 5.31 -15.53 -26.19
N VAL A 18 5.21 -14.68 -25.15
CA VAL A 18 3.90 -14.15 -24.73
C VAL A 18 3.36 -13.07 -25.67
N ASP A 19 4.24 -12.29 -26.31
CA ASP A 19 3.85 -11.29 -27.31
C ASP A 19 3.44 -11.95 -28.63
N GLU A 20 4.21 -12.93 -29.12
CA GLU A 20 3.88 -13.70 -30.33
C GLU A 20 2.56 -14.46 -30.20
N ALA A 21 2.26 -14.97 -29.00
CA ALA A 21 1.00 -15.64 -28.70
C ALA A 21 -0.18 -14.66 -28.48
N GLY A 22 0.05 -13.35 -28.49
CA GLY A 22 -0.98 -12.33 -28.26
C GLY A 22 -1.59 -12.37 -26.85
N LEU A 23 -0.83 -12.86 -25.86
CA LEU A 23 -1.31 -13.05 -24.48
C LEU A 23 -1.19 -11.79 -23.62
N ILE A 24 -0.48 -10.77 -24.10
CA ILE A 24 -0.25 -9.52 -23.36
C ILE A 24 -1.43 -8.56 -23.59
N HIS A 25 -2.17 -8.29 -22.52
CA HIS A 25 -3.20 -7.25 -22.49
C HIS A 25 -2.57 -5.88 -22.18
N ARG A 26 -2.79 -4.89 -23.05
CA ARG A 26 -2.23 -3.54 -22.90
C ARG A 26 -3.13 -2.57 -22.13
N ASP A 27 -4.39 -2.95 -21.96
CA ASP A 27 -5.35 -2.24 -21.13
C ASP A 27 -5.72 -3.14 -19.95
N VAL A 28 -5.34 -2.70 -18.75
CA VAL A 28 -5.58 -3.45 -17.52
C VAL A 28 -7.07 -3.47 -17.14
N SER A 29 -7.86 -2.49 -17.60
CA SER A 29 -9.27 -2.37 -17.24
C SER A 29 -10.19 -3.35 -17.97
N SER A 30 -9.76 -3.84 -19.14
CA SER A 30 -10.45 -4.88 -19.90
C SER A 30 -9.92 -6.29 -19.64
N ALA A 31 -8.86 -6.43 -18.84
CA ALA A 31 -8.27 -7.71 -18.48
C ALA A 31 -8.99 -8.36 -17.29
N SER A 32 -9.05 -9.70 -17.31
CA SER A 32 -9.54 -10.53 -16.20
C SER A 32 -8.39 -10.96 -15.30
N VAL A 33 -8.70 -11.21 -14.02
CA VAL A 33 -7.74 -11.77 -13.06
C VAL A 33 -7.12 -13.06 -13.62
N GLY A 34 -5.79 -13.17 -13.50
CA GLY A 34 -4.98 -14.26 -14.03
C GLY A 34 -4.38 -13.98 -15.42
N GLN A 35 -4.79 -12.92 -16.11
CA GLN A 35 -4.23 -12.56 -17.42
C GLN A 35 -2.93 -11.77 -17.31
N ILE A 36 -2.08 -11.88 -18.34
CA ILE A 36 -0.83 -11.13 -18.44
C ILE A 36 -1.16 -9.72 -18.94
N VAL A 37 -0.73 -8.72 -18.18
CA VAL A 37 -0.94 -7.31 -18.50
C VAL A 37 0.40 -6.60 -18.67
N LEU A 38 0.42 -5.63 -19.59
CA LEU A 38 1.50 -4.66 -19.75
C LEU A 38 0.97 -3.29 -19.32
N CYS A 39 1.64 -2.69 -18.34
CA CYS A 39 1.29 -1.38 -17.81
C CYS A 39 2.49 -0.45 -17.96
N GLN A 40 2.24 0.82 -18.26
CA GLN A 40 3.30 1.79 -18.52
C GLN A 40 2.99 3.13 -17.83
N GLY A 41 3.99 3.74 -17.19
CA GLY A 41 3.80 4.97 -16.44
C GLY A 41 5.03 5.43 -15.67
N SER A 42 4.81 6.35 -14.73
CA SER A 42 5.83 6.75 -13.76
C SER A 42 5.93 5.70 -12.66
N LEU A 43 7.15 5.24 -12.37
CA LEU A 43 7.40 4.23 -11.35
C LEU A 43 7.77 4.88 -10.03
N SER A 44 7.00 4.61 -8.98
CA SER A 44 7.34 4.89 -7.59
C SER A 44 7.69 3.60 -6.87
N VAL A 45 8.73 3.64 -6.02
CA VAL A 45 9.16 2.48 -5.22
C VAL A 45 9.27 2.89 -3.75
N LYS A 46 8.63 2.12 -2.88
CA LYS A 46 8.62 2.33 -1.43
C LYS A 46 9.28 1.14 -0.75
N ASN A 47 10.34 1.42 0.01
CA ASN A 47 10.98 0.40 0.84
C ASN A 47 10.34 0.41 2.23
N LEU A 48 9.46 -0.56 2.51
CA LEU A 48 8.83 -0.66 3.83
C LEU A 48 9.85 -0.91 4.94
N GLN A 49 10.98 -1.57 4.68
CA GLN A 49 12.00 -1.82 5.70
C GLN A 49 12.58 -0.51 6.27
N LEU A 50 12.79 0.47 5.39
CA LEU A 50 13.27 1.79 5.80
C LEU A 50 12.19 2.53 6.59
N LEU A 51 10.94 2.49 6.12
CA LEU A 51 9.80 3.12 6.80
C LEU A 51 9.55 2.53 8.19
N THR A 52 9.54 1.20 8.31
CA THR A 52 9.37 0.50 9.60
C THR A 52 10.49 0.87 10.57
N SER A 53 11.73 1.00 10.07
CA SER A 53 12.87 1.42 10.88
C SER A 53 12.71 2.85 11.41
N ILE A 54 12.21 3.77 10.58
CA ILE A 54 11.95 5.16 10.97
C ILE A 54 10.80 5.22 11.99
N TRP A 55 9.68 4.55 11.74
CA TRP A 55 8.52 4.55 12.64
C TRP A 55 8.78 3.85 13.98
N SER A 56 9.69 2.88 13.99
CA SER A 56 10.11 2.21 15.23
C SER A 56 11.00 3.09 16.11
N SER A 57 11.52 4.20 15.59
CA SER A 57 12.39 5.09 16.37
C SER A 57 11.63 5.79 17.51
N PRO A 58 12.24 5.96 18.70
CA PRO A 58 11.60 6.65 19.82
C PRO A 58 11.11 8.06 19.48
N SER A 59 11.88 8.78 18.65
CA SER A 59 11.54 10.13 18.20
C SER A 59 10.30 10.15 17.30
N ALA A 60 10.19 9.22 16.34
CA ALA A 60 9.02 9.13 15.48
C ALA A 60 7.77 8.74 16.28
N LYS A 61 7.89 7.75 17.18
CA LYS A 61 6.80 7.36 18.08
C LYS A 61 6.31 8.53 18.92
N LYS A 62 7.22 9.33 19.49
CA LYS A 62 6.87 10.52 20.28
C LYS A 62 6.17 11.59 19.43
N MET A 63 6.70 11.90 18.25
CA MET A 63 6.11 12.89 17.35
C MET A 63 4.69 12.50 16.93
N MET A 64 4.47 11.20 16.63
CA MET A 64 3.14 10.69 16.29
C MET A 64 2.20 10.71 17.50
N ALA A 65 2.66 10.27 18.68
CA ALA A 65 1.85 10.31 19.90
C ALA A 65 1.40 11.74 20.25
N ASP A 66 2.26 12.74 20.03
CA ASP A 66 1.94 14.15 20.26
C ASP A 66 0.94 14.70 19.22
N GLY A 67 1.05 14.29 17.96
CA GLY A 67 0.05 14.61 16.91
C GLY A 67 -1.31 13.97 17.17
N ILE A 68 -1.33 12.72 17.66
CA ILE A 68 -2.56 12.02 18.05
C ILE A 68 -3.27 12.74 19.21
N LYS A 69 -2.52 13.25 20.20
CA LYS A 69 -3.08 13.99 21.33
C LYS A 69 -3.76 15.29 20.88
N GLN A 70 -3.20 16.00 19.91
CA GLN A 70 -3.74 17.26 19.38
C GLN A 70 -5.06 17.08 18.60
N ASN A 71 -5.29 15.91 18.00
CA ASN A 71 -6.56 15.57 17.33
C ASN A 71 -7.68 15.19 18.32
N SER A 72 -7.78 15.87 19.46
CA SER A 72 -8.88 15.65 20.42
C SER A 72 -10.12 16.42 19.99
N VAL A 73 -11.28 15.76 20.05
CA VAL A 73 -12.58 16.45 19.90
C VAL A 73 -12.65 17.55 20.97
N PRO A 74 -12.84 18.83 20.59
CA PRO A 74 -12.92 19.93 21.55
C PRO A 74 -14.03 19.69 22.59
N PRO A 75 -13.86 20.13 23.85
CA PRO A 75 -14.89 19.99 24.86
C PRO A 75 -16.13 20.80 24.46
N LEU A 76 -17.32 20.21 24.63
CA LEU A 76 -18.58 20.92 24.44
C LEU A 76 -18.68 22.12 25.40
N GLY A 77 -19.12 23.26 24.87
CA GLY A 77 -19.51 24.40 25.70
C GLY A 77 -20.72 24.06 26.59
N ARG A 78 -20.80 24.67 27.78
CA ARG A 78 -21.84 24.42 28.80
C ARG A 78 -23.30 24.51 28.29
N ASN A 79 -23.55 25.29 27.25
CA ASN A 79 -24.89 25.43 26.65
C ASN A 79 -25.21 24.31 25.64
N ALA A 80 -24.21 23.82 24.92
CA ALA A 80 -24.34 22.73 23.94
C ALA A 80 -24.52 21.36 24.62
N GLN A 81 -24.06 21.21 25.87
CA GLN A 81 -24.27 20.01 26.69
C GLN A 81 -25.73 19.77 27.10
N LYS A 82 -26.58 20.81 27.03
CA LYS A 82 -28.00 20.72 27.41
C LYS A 82 -28.87 20.17 26.28
N ASP A 83 -28.39 20.21 25.04
CA ASP A 83 -29.09 19.63 23.89
C ASP A 83 -28.74 18.13 23.78
N PRO A 84 -29.72 17.22 23.93
CA PRO A 84 -29.48 15.78 23.89
C PRO A 84 -28.97 15.30 22.52
N THR A 85 -29.30 15.99 21.43
CA THR A 85 -28.86 15.61 20.08
C THR A 85 -27.38 15.95 19.85
N ILE A 86 -26.96 17.15 20.24
CA ILE A 86 -25.58 17.61 20.14
C ILE A 86 -24.68 16.81 21.08
N LYS A 87 -25.16 16.51 22.29
CA LYS A 87 -24.44 15.67 23.25
C LYS A 87 -24.23 14.26 22.70
N ALA A 88 -25.25 13.61 22.14
CA ALA A 88 -25.12 12.28 21.55
C ALA A 88 -24.15 12.26 20.37
N MET A 89 -24.18 13.28 19.50
CA MET A 89 -23.22 13.41 18.39
C MET A 89 -21.78 13.62 18.88
N HIS A 90 -21.59 14.44 19.92
CA HIS A 90 -20.27 14.67 20.51
C HIS A 90 -19.73 13.42 21.20
N ASP A 91 -20.55 12.74 22.00
CA ASP A 91 -20.18 11.49 22.66
C ASP A 91 -19.81 10.42 21.62
N ALA A 92 -20.56 10.33 20.52
CA ALA A 92 -20.22 9.45 19.38
C ALA A 92 -18.89 9.85 18.71
N ALA A 93 -18.64 11.15 18.52
CA ALA A 93 -17.38 11.65 17.96
C ALA A 93 -16.18 11.41 18.90
N VAL A 94 -16.36 11.57 20.21
CA VAL A 94 -15.34 11.28 21.23
C VAL A 94 -15.00 9.79 21.23
N LEU A 95 -16.01 8.91 21.18
CA LEU A 95 -15.82 7.47 21.10
C LEU A 95 -15.13 7.06 19.79
N ALA A 96 -15.52 7.63 18.65
CA ALA A 96 -14.87 7.39 17.37
C ALA A 96 -13.39 7.82 17.40
N ALA A 97 -13.10 8.99 17.96
CA ALA A 97 -11.74 9.48 18.14
C ALA A 97 -10.93 8.57 19.07
N GLN A 98 -11.51 8.10 20.19
CA GLN A 98 -10.84 7.17 21.11
C GLN A 98 -10.54 5.81 20.46
N ASN A 99 -11.46 5.28 19.66
CA ASN A 99 -11.27 4.04 18.92
C ASN A 99 -10.19 4.18 17.85
N MET A 100 -10.18 5.29 17.11
CA MET A 100 -9.12 5.58 16.14
C MET A 100 -7.75 5.70 16.81
N ARG A 101 -7.68 6.32 17.99
CA ARG A 101 -6.44 6.41 18.79
C ARG A 101 -5.92 5.04 19.20
N HIS A 102 -6.76 4.21 19.81
CA HIS A 102 -6.38 2.84 20.19
C HIS A 102 -5.97 2.01 18.97
N GLY A 103 -6.69 2.15 17.85
CA GLY A 103 -6.32 1.50 16.60
C GLY A 103 -4.93 1.90 16.11
N LEU A 104 -4.62 3.20 16.14
CA LEU A 104 -3.29 3.71 15.76
C LEU A 104 -2.19 3.23 16.71
N GLU A 105 -2.43 3.22 18.02
CA GLU A 105 -1.46 2.71 19.00
C GLU A 105 -1.15 1.22 18.77
N LEU A 106 -2.19 0.39 18.60
CA LEU A 106 -2.04 -1.03 18.29
C LEU A 106 -1.33 -1.24 16.94
N PHE A 107 -1.67 -0.45 15.92
CA PHE A 107 -0.98 -0.49 14.64
C PHE A 107 0.52 -0.21 14.82
N MET A 108 0.89 0.83 15.56
CA MET A 108 2.29 1.21 15.80
C MET A 108 3.10 0.14 16.53
N ASP A 109 2.46 -0.62 17.43
CA ASP A 109 3.09 -1.74 18.11
C ASP A 109 3.29 -2.96 17.19
N LEU A 110 2.43 -3.12 16.18
CA LEU A 110 2.49 -4.22 15.22
C LEU A 110 3.36 -3.92 13.99
N ILE A 111 3.60 -2.64 13.65
CA ILE A 111 4.43 -2.23 12.49
C ILE A 111 5.73 -3.03 12.37
N PRO A 112 6.52 -3.24 13.46
CA PRO A 112 7.79 -3.95 13.36
C PRO A 112 7.66 -5.43 12.98
N THR A 113 6.47 -6.01 13.11
CA THR A 113 6.20 -7.42 12.80
C THR A 113 5.74 -7.64 11.36
N PHE A 114 5.39 -6.58 10.64
CA PHE A 114 4.94 -6.70 9.26
C PHE A 114 6.11 -6.98 8.31
N PRO A 115 5.86 -7.76 7.24
CA PRO A 115 6.90 -8.10 6.29
C PRO A 115 7.49 -6.84 5.65
N HIS A 116 8.82 -6.82 5.60
CA HIS A 116 9.59 -5.77 4.95
C HIS A 116 9.55 -5.96 3.42
N THR A 117 8.42 -5.65 2.81
CA THR A 117 8.27 -5.75 1.35
C THR A 117 8.71 -4.47 0.67
N VAL A 118 9.31 -4.58 -0.50
CA VAL A 118 9.43 -3.45 -1.42
C VAL A 118 8.13 -3.36 -2.20
N GLN A 119 7.57 -2.16 -2.28
CA GLN A 119 6.32 -1.93 -3.02
C GLN A 119 6.60 -1.02 -4.18
N ALA A 120 5.89 -1.24 -5.28
CA ALA A 120 5.96 -0.37 -6.43
C ALA A 120 4.56 0.03 -6.89
N THR A 121 4.47 1.27 -7.35
CA THR A 121 3.29 1.81 -8.01
C THR A 121 3.73 2.32 -9.38
N ILE A 122 3.00 1.94 -10.42
CA ILE A 122 3.12 2.50 -11.76
C ILE A 122 1.89 3.34 -12.01
N SER A 123 2.11 4.65 -12.10
CA SER A 123 1.06 5.62 -12.37
C SER A 123 1.08 6.01 -13.84
N GLY A 124 0.09 5.48 -14.57
CA GLY A 124 -0.16 5.73 -15.99
C GLY A 124 -1.61 6.17 -16.22
N ASP A 125 -2.29 5.57 -17.19
CA ASP A 125 -3.74 5.75 -17.38
C ASP A 125 -4.56 5.13 -16.23
N LYS A 126 -4.07 4.00 -15.71
CA LYS A 126 -4.56 3.36 -14.49
C LYS A 126 -3.39 3.16 -13.54
N ASP A 127 -3.66 3.33 -12.25
CA ASP A 127 -2.68 3.03 -11.21
C ASP A 127 -2.58 1.51 -11.01
N VAL A 128 -1.34 1.03 -11.02
CA VAL A 128 -1.04 -0.38 -10.80
C VAL A 128 -0.08 -0.50 -9.64
N TRP A 129 -0.37 -1.39 -8.72
CA TRP A 129 0.40 -1.62 -7.50
C TRP A 129 0.90 -3.05 -7.47
N CYS A 130 2.12 -3.24 -6.97
CA CYS A 130 2.69 -4.56 -6.77
C CYS A 130 3.70 -4.60 -5.63
N SER A 131 3.97 -5.81 -5.14
CA SER A 131 5.11 -6.09 -4.27
C SER A 131 6.28 -6.61 -5.11
N LEU A 132 7.48 -6.13 -4.81
CA LEU A 132 8.73 -6.51 -5.46
C LEU A 132 9.57 -7.34 -4.49
N LEU A 133 10.16 -8.40 -5.02
CA LEU A 133 11.17 -9.18 -4.31
C LEU A 133 12.50 -8.41 -4.30
N PRO A 134 13.13 -8.18 -3.13
CA PRO A 134 14.42 -7.51 -3.05
C PRO A 134 15.49 -8.18 -3.93
N GLU A 135 15.48 -9.52 -4.03
CA GLU A 135 16.44 -10.30 -4.81
C GLU A 135 16.20 -10.17 -6.32
N GLY A 136 15.01 -9.76 -6.73
CA GLY A 136 14.66 -9.50 -8.13
C GLY A 136 15.08 -8.12 -8.62
N LEU A 137 15.57 -7.25 -7.75
CA LEU A 137 16.00 -5.90 -8.09
C LEU A 137 17.49 -5.87 -8.46
N THR A 138 17.81 -5.07 -9.48
CA THR A 138 19.20 -4.83 -9.91
C THR A 138 19.99 -3.93 -8.96
N PHE A 139 19.30 -3.20 -8.09
CA PHE A 139 19.88 -2.32 -7.08
C PHE A 139 19.22 -2.56 -5.73
N ASP A 140 19.96 -2.31 -4.66
CA ASP A 140 19.39 -2.27 -3.32
C ASP A 140 18.20 -1.27 -3.27
N PRO A 141 17.04 -1.66 -2.69
CA PRO A 141 15.86 -0.80 -2.63
C PRO A 141 16.10 0.53 -1.91
N SER A 142 16.98 0.55 -0.91
CA SER A 142 17.32 1.76 -0.16
C SER A 142 18.08 2.75 -1.04
N ASN A 143 18.91 2.26 -1.97
CA ASN A 143 19.60 3.11 -2.94
C ASN A 143 18.62 3.80 -3.90
N ILE A 144 17.49 3.17 -4.23
CA ILE A 144 16.46 3.80 -5.05
C ILE A 144 15.90 5.02 -4.32
N THR A 145 15.51 4.86 -3.05
CA THR A 145 14.99 5.96 -2.24
C THR A 145 16.02 7.08 -2.07
N LEU A 146 17.29 6.75 -1.83
CA LEU A 146 18.33 7.75 -1.64
C LEU A 146 18.72 8.50 -2.92
N LYS A 147 18.63 7.86 -4.09
CA LYS A 147 19.00 8.47 -5.38
C LYS A 147 17.86 9.24 -6.04
N PHE A 148 16.63 8.74 -5.91
CA PHE A 148 15.47 9.20 -6.69
C PHE A 148 14.31 9.68 -5.83
N SER A 149 14.50 9.76 -4.50
CA SER A 149 13.45 10.02 -3.51
C SER A 149 12.32 8.99 -3.57
N GLU A 150 11.23 9.31 -4.25
CA GLU A 150 10.03 8.48 -4.34
C GLU A 150 9.75 8.00 -5.78
N HIS A 151 10.23 8.71 -6.80
CA HIS A 151 9.86 8.48 -8.19
C HIS A 151 11.10 8.25 -9.07
N LEU A 152 11.14 7.12 -9.79
CA LEU A 152 12.20 6.88 -10.75
C LEU A 152 11.95 7.67 -12.04
N PRO A 153 12.94 8.41 -12.55
CA PRO A 153 12.76 9.23 -13.75
C PRO A 153 12.58 8.38 -15.01
N GLY A 154 11.74 8.90 -15.91
CA GLY A 154 11.40 8.28 -17.19
C GLY A 154 10.12 7.44 -17.14
N THR A 155 9.81 6.81 -18.26
CA THR A 155 8.64 5.95 -18.39
C THR A 155 9.06 4.50 -18.22
N TRP A 156 8.42 3.83 -17.27
CA TRP A 156 8.68 2.44 -16.93
C TRP A 156 7.50 1.57 -17.36
N SER A 157 7.81 0.34 -17.68
CA SER A 157 6.86 -0.70 -18.06
C SER A 157 6.95 -1.85 -17.08
N ALA A 158 5.79 -2.40 -16.70
CA ALA A 158 5.71 -3.67 -15.99
C ALA A 158 4.87 -4.65 -16.77
N ILE A 159 5.37 -5.88 -16.85
CA ILE A 159 4.61 -7.04 -17.27
C ILE A 159 4.38 -7.91 -16.04
N GLY A 160 3.11 -8.25 -15.81
CA GLY A 160 2.70 -9.00 -14.63
C GLY A 160 1.39 -9.73 -14.86
N ILE A 161 1.05 -10.60 -13.91
CA ILE A 161 -0.24 -11.27 -13.86
C ILE A 161 -1.19 -10.38 -13.05
N LEU A 162 -2.33 -10.01 -13.63
CA LEU A 162 -3.37 -9.27 -12.91
C LEU A 162 -3.93 -10.17 -11.79
N ASP A 163 -3.74 -9.78 -10.52
CA ASP A 163 -4.17 -10.59 -9.37
C ASP A 163 -5.31 -9.96 -8.58
N ALA A 164 -5.53 -8.65 -8.73
CA ALA A 164 -6.60 -7.95 -8.03
C ALA A 164 -7.16 -6.77 -8.83
N LEU A 165 -8.49 -6.62 -8.81
CA LEU A 165 -9.21 -5.49 -9.41
C LEU A 165 -9.42 -4.37 -8.37
N PRO A 166 -9.64 -3.12 -8.79
CA PRO A 166 -10.04 -2.05 -7.87
C PRO A 166 -11.26 -2.47 -7.03
N ASP A 167 -11.24 -2.14 -5.75
CA ASP A 167 -12.33 -2.46 -4.82
C ASP A 167 -13.03 -1.18 -4.39
N GLU A 168 -14.33 -1.27 -4.10
CA GLU A 168 -15.02 -0.18 -3.42
C GLU A 168 -14.42 0.01 -2.02
N GLN A 169 -14.12 1.27 -1.67
CA GLN A 169 -13.70 1.60 -0.32
C GLN A 169 -14.84 1.22 0.65
N PRO A 170 -14.59 0.40 1.68
CA PRO A 170 -15.63 0.01 2.62
C PRO A 170 -16.21 1.26 3.29
N ASP A 171 -17.53 1.30 3.40
CA ASP A 171 -18.26 2.35 4.11
C ASP A 171 -17.64 2.50 5.51
N SER A 172 -17.22 3.72 5.84
CA SER A 172 -16.45 4.10 7.04
C SER A 172 -17.12 3.82 8.40
N GLY A 173 -18.20 3.05 8.44
CA GLY A 173 -18.89 2.62 9.64
C GLY A 173 -18.10 1.54 10.38
N ILE A 174 -17.14 1.95 11.21
CA ILE A 174 -16.51 1.08 12.22
C ILE A 174 -17.63 0.57 13.13
N LYS A 175 -18.01 -0.70 12.97
CA LYS A 175 -19.05 -1.34 13.80
C LYS A 175 -18.55 -1.46 15.23
N GLN A 176 -19.43 -1.16 16.20
CA GLN A 176 -19.16 -1.18 17.64
C GLN A 176 -18.47 -2.50 18.07
N VAL A 177 -17.35 -2.39 18.76
CA VAL A 177 -16.56 -3.53 19.22
C VAL A 177 -16.94 -3.85 20.67
N ASP A 178 -17.71 -4.91 20.87
CA ASP A 178 -17.88 -5.55 22.18
C ASP A 178 -16.74 -6.57 22.41
N TYR A 179 -15.86 -6.27 23.36
CA TYR A 179 -14.62 -7.01 23.66
C TYR A 179 -14.83 -8.25 24.53
N MET A 180 -16.06 -8.54 24.97
CA MET A 180 -16.31 -9.57 26.00
C MET A 180 -16.60 -10.98 25.47
N ASN A 181 -16.67 -11.19 24.15
CA ASN A 181 -16.85 -12.52 23.54
C ASN A 181 -15.59 -12.93 22.75
N GLY A 182 -15.30 -14.24 22.70
CA GLY A 182 -14.12 -14.86 22.05
C GLY A 182 -13.88 -14.53 20.56
N ALA A 183 -14.66 -13.62 19.99
CA ALA A 183 -14.44 -12.91 18.74
C ALA A 183 -13.43 -11.75 18.85
N ALA A 184 -12.81 -11.50 20.01
CA ALA A 184 -11.87 -10.38 20.21
C ALA A 184 -10.74 -10.34 19.17
N MET A 185 -10.19 -11.50 18.76
CA MET A 185 -9.16 -11.57 17.72
C MET A 185 -9.67 -11.26 16.32
N ALA A 186 -10.89 -11.71 15.97
CA ALA A 186 -11.52 -11.37 14.70
C ALA A 186 -11.81 -9.87 14.60
N LYS A 187 -12.30 -9.26 15.70
CA LYS A 187 -12.62 -7.84 15.77
C LYS A 187 -11.38 -6.93 15.82
N LEU A 188 -10.26 -7.42 16.37
CA LEU A 188 -8.95 -6.76 16.22
C LEU A 188 -8.53 -6.73 14.74
N GLY A 189 -8.75 -7.84 14.02
CA GLY A 189 -8.57 -7.90 12.57
C GLY A 189 -9.39 -6.84 11.83
N ASP A 190 -10.68 -6.70 12.14
CA ASP A 190 -11.55 -5.70 11.51
C ASP A 190 -11.12 -4.25 11.76
N THR A 191 -10.51 -3.97 12.91
CA THR A 191 -10.01 -2.63 13.25
C THR A 191 -8.66 -2.36 12.59
N ILE A 192 -7.76 -3.34 12.58
CA ILE A 192 -6.35 -3.15 12.18
C ILE A 192 -6.16 -3.36 10.67
N ALA A 193 -6.89 -4.29 10.03
CA ALA A 193 -6.71 -4.61 8.61
C ALA A 193 -6.93 -3.41 7.67
N PRO A 194 -7.94 -2.54 7.86
CA PRO A 194 -8.08 -1.33 7.05
C PRO A 194 -6.90 -0.37 7.20
N MET A 195 -6.35 -0.23 8.41
CA MET A 195 -5.16 0.59 8.65
C MET A 195 -3.91 -0.02 8.00
N ILE A 196 -3.72 -1.33 8.10
CA ILE A 196 -2.64 -2.03 7.40
C ILE A 196 -2.75 -1.77 5.90
N ARG A 197 -3.93 -1.94 5.31
CA ARG A 197 -4.12 -1.70 3.87
C ARG A 197 -3.88 -0.23 3.51
N MET A 198 -4.33 0.71 4.34
CA MET A 198 -4.18 2.15 4.11
C MET A 198 -2.72 2.60 4.11
N PHE A 199 -1.88 2.05 5.00
CA PHE A 199 -0.48 2.47 5.13
C PHE A 199 0.51 1.59 4.35
N LEU A 200 0.21 0.30 4.23
CA LEU A 200 1.14 -0.74 3.76
C LEU A 200 0.56 -1.59 2.64
N GLY A 201 -0.67 -1.33 2.19
CA GLY A 201 -1.34 -2.17 1.20
C GLY A 201 -1.56 -1.48 -0.13
N ARG A 202 -2.24 -2.23 -0.99
CA ARG A 202 -2.74 -1.75 -2.27
C ARG A 202 -3.84 -0.69 -2.07
N PRO A 203 -3.72 0.49 -2.70
CA PRO A 203 -4.82 1.48 -2.77
C PRO A 203 -6.11 0.88 -3.35
N TYR A 204 -7.27 1.37 -2.94
CA TYR A 204 -8.57 0.83 -3.38
C TYR A 204 -8.80 0.96 -4.89
N GLU A 205 -8.37 2.08 -5.47
CA GLU A 205 -8.52 2.39 -6.90
C GLU A 205 -7.46 1.71 -7.79
N ALA A 206 -6.44 1.09 -7.20
CA ALA A 206 -5.32 0.53 -7.95
C ALA A 206 -5.54 -0.95 -8.30
N TYR A 207 -5.14 -1.31 -9.51
CA TYR A 207 -5.05 -2.71 -9.93
C TYR A 207 -3.86 -3.37 -9.22
N GLY A 208 -4.01 -4.62 -8.81
CA GLY A 208 -2.92 -5.43 -8.25
C GLY A 208 -2.30 -6.31 -9.33
N ILE A 209 -0.97 -6.30 -9.43
CA ILE A 209 -0.27 -7.27 -10.28
C ILE A 209 0.80 -8.02 -9.49
N THR A 210 0.99 -9.29 -9.86
CA THR A 210 2.20 -10.04 -9.53
C THR A 210 3.21 -9.78 -10.65
N PRO A 211 4.25 -8.98 -10.39
CA PRO A 211 5.13 -8.50 -11.44
C PRO A 211 6.09 -9.61 -11.86
N LEU A 212 6.15 -9.87 -13.17
CA LEU A 212 7.12 -10.78 -13.77
C LEU A 212 8.37 -10.02 -14.20
N LEU A 213 8.19 -8.83 -14.76
CA LEU A 213 9.27 -7.97 -15.27
C LEU A 213 8.91 -6.50 -15.05
N VAL A 214 9.86 -5.72 -14.52
CA VAL A 214 9.80 -4.26 -14.46
C VAL A 214 11.02 -3.70 -15.17
N PHE A 215 10.80 -2.92 -16.21
CA PHE A 215 11.88 -2.46 -17.08
C PHE A 215 11.57 -1.08 -17.65
N ARG A 216 12.60 -0.47 -18.21
CA ARG A 216 12.47 0.78 -18.97
C ARG A 216 13.04 0.54 -20.36
N GLU A 217 12.30 0.94 -21.38
CA GLU A 217 12.83 0.98 -22.73
C GLU A 217 13.84 2.13 -22.85
N ILE A 218 15.00 1.82 -23.41
CA ILE A 218 16.02 2.82 -23.74
C ILE A 218 16.14 2.79 -25.26
N SER A 219 15.62 3.81 -25.93
CA SER A 219 15.89 4.00 -27.34
C SER A 219 17.40 4.22 -27.50
N ALA A 220 18.06 3.38 -28.31
CA ALA A 220 19.43 3.63 -28.71
C ALA A 220 19.47 4.99 -29.42
N ARG A 221 20.21 5.95 -28.85
CA ARG A 221 20.59 7.16 -29.57
C ARG A 221 21.77 6.87 -30.48
#